data_AF-A0A1H3S6J1-F1
#
_entry.id   AF-A0A1H3S6J1-F1
#
_cell.length_a   1.000
_cell.length_b   1.000
_cell.length_c   1.000
_cell.angle_alpha   90.00
_cell.angle_beta   90.00
_cell.angle_gamma   90.00
#
_symmetry.space_group_name_H-M   'P 1'
#
loop_
_entity.id
_entity.type
_entity.pdbx_description
1 polymer ?
#
loop_
_entity_poly.entity_id
_entity_poly.type
_entity_poly.pdbx_seq_one_letter_code
_entity_poly.pdbx_strand_id
1 'polypeptide(L)'
;MPPLLNTQDSTGDLAGPWSVVSCTDAELAARIRGLEKEMRVLLWEQLQCIAEADHRAIHTDTTARSLQVWLQGLLNIDPRDAKTRVTVARSVEDRRSLYGETMPPDMPDTAAALSEGAIGLEHARVIVNGIRRLPEYARCHQVAEVEATLAGYARTMSPRELEKLAERIRYLLDQDGAYRNEEAQHEARELYYGTTRDGMTVIKAKLDRETGAKFAALMQPLAAPRPEIDGEKDPRTVGQRNADGFAALLDLALDHDGMPR
;
A
#
# COMPACT_ATOMS: atom_id res chain seq x y z
N MET A 1 14.59 -10.73 36.12
CA MET A 1 14.22 -12.07 35.63
C MET A 1 12.77 -12.03 35.21
N PRO A 2 12.47 -12.06 33.90
CA PRO A 2 11.10 -12.14 33.41
C PRO A 2 10.55 -13.57 33.57
N PRO A 3 9.26 -13.74 33.84
CA PRO A 3 8.66 -15.05 34.04
C PRO A 3 8.53 -15.78 32.70
N LEU A 4 8.96 -17.03 32.70
CA LEU A 4 8.73 -17.99 31.62
C LEU A 4 7.23 -18.27 31.54
N LEU A 5 6.60 -17.92 30.43
CA LEU A 5 5.24 -18.36 30.10
C LEU A 5 5.26 -19.88 29.93
N ASN A 6 4.80 -20.56 30.97
CA ASN A 6 4.57 -21.99 31.00
C ASN A 6 3.29 -22.29 30.22
N THR A 7 3.42 -22.66 28.95
CA THR A 7 2.31 -23.18 28.14
C THR A 7 2.42 -24.69 28.04
N GLN A 8 1.97 -25.39 29.08
CA GLN A 8 1.40 -26.73 28.99
C GLN A 8 0.30 -26.83 30.05
N ASP A 9 -0.97 -26.83 29.63
CA ASP A 9 -1.72 -28.08 29.50
C ASP A 9 -3.18 -27.80 29.07
N SER A 10 -3.62 -28.45 28.01
CA SER A 10 -5.02 -28.83 27.75
C SER A 10 -4.97 -29.85 26.61
N THR A 11 -4.59 -31.06 26.99
CA THR A 11 -4.70 -32.27 26.19
C THR A 11 -6.17 -32.59 25.96
N GLY A 12 -6.56 -32.72 24.70
CA GLY A 12 -7.92 -33.07 24.33
C GLY A 12 -8.20 -33.04 22.83
N ASP A 13 -7.34 -33.64 21.99
CA ASP A 13 -7.84 -34.36 20.82
C ASP A 13 -6.81 -35.35 20.27
N LEU A 14 -7.25 -36.55 19.93
CA LEU A 14 -6.46 -37.67 19.43
C LEU A 14 -6.21 -37.51 17.92
N ALA A 15 -5.35 -36.57 17.53
CA ALA A 15 -4.82 -36.47 16.18
C ALA A 15 -3.30 -36.66 16.21
N GLY A 16 -2.76 -37.56 15.39
CA GLY A 16 -1.31 -37.71 15.22
C GLY A 16 -0.62 -36.39 14.82
N PRO A 17 0.73 -36.33 14.79
CA PRO A 17 1.44 -35.11 14.40
C PRO A 17 0.89 -34.57 13.07
N TRP A 18 0.47 -33.31 13.08
CA TRP A 18 -0.11 -32.65 11.91
C TRP A 18 0.79 -32.83 10.68
N SER A 19 0.20 -33.30 9.58
CA SER A 19 0.90 -33.58 8.32
C SER A 19 0.25 -32.75 7.21
N VAL A 20 1.07 -31.94 6.54
CA VAL A 20 0.67 -31.12 5.37
C VAL A 20 0.08 -31.97 4.25
N VAL A 21 0.54 -33.23 4.13
CA VAL A 21 0.17 -34.14 3.03
C VAL A 21 -1.18 -34.84 3.29
N SER A 22 -1.65 -34.88 4.54
CA SER A 22 -2.86 -35.63 4.92
C SER A 22 -3.95 -34.77 5.56
N CYS A 23 -3.80 -33.45 5.61
CA CYS A 23 -4.83 -32.55 6.12
C CYS A 23 -5.87 -32.22 5.05
N THR A 24 -7.07 -31.87 5.49
CA THR A 24 -8.13 -31.32 4.64
C THR A 24 -7.79 -29.91 4.14
N ASP A 25 -8.43 -29.46 3.07
CA ASP A 25 -8.26 -28.10 2.54
C ASP A 25 -8.58 -27.01 3.60
N ALA A 26 -9.58 -27.27 4.46
CA ALA A 26 -9.98 -26.37 5.53
C ALA A 26 -8.90 -26.25 6.62
N GLU A 27 -8.32 -27.39 7.03
CA GLU A 27 -7.20 -27.44 7.99
C GLU A 27 -5.94 -26.78 7.41
N LEU A 28 -5.65 -27.02 6.12
CA LEU A 28 -4.53 -26.38 5.43
C LEU A 28 -4.69 -24.86 5.40
N ALA A 29 -5.86 -24.36 5.01
CA ALA A 29 -6.17 -22.93 5.00
C ALA A 29 -6.11 -22.32 6.41
N ALA A 30 -6.60 -23.02 7.44
CA ALA A 30 -6.49 -22.59 8.82
C ALA A 30 -5.03 -22.51 9.29
N ARG A 31 -4.20 -23.49 8.93
CA ARG A 31 -2.77 -23.48 9.29
C ARG A 31 -2.01 -22.37 8.59
N ILE A 32 -2.27 -22.10 7.31
CA ILE A 32 -1.67 -20.97 6.58
C ILE A 32 -1.99 -19.64 7.30
N ARG A 33 -3.25 -19.43 7.70
CA ARG A 33 -3.65 -18.24 8.47
C ARG A 33 -2.99 -18.18 9.85
N GLY A 34 -2.87 -19.31 10.54
CA GLY A 34 -2.20 -19.40 11.84
C GLY A 34 -0.72 -19.03 11.75
N LEU A 35 0.01 -19.61 10.80
CA LEU A 35 1.43 -19.32 10.54
C LEU A 35 1.66 -17.84 10.22
N GLU A 36 0.82 -17.25 9.38
CA GLU A 36 0.92 -15.82 9.06
C GLU A 36 0.71 -14.95 10.32
N LYS A 37 -0.25 -15.31 11.18
CA LYS A 37 -0.47 -14.60 12.45
C LYS A 37 0.74 -14.74 13.40
N GLU A 38 1.27 -15.95 13.56
CA GLU A 38 2.49 -16.21 14.34
C GLU A 38 3.67 -15.37 13.83
N MET A 39 3.89 -15.34 12.52
CA MET A 39 4.93 -14.53 11.88
C MET A 39 4.75 -13.03 12.15
N ARG A 40 3.51 -12.52 12.14
CA ARG A 40 3.22 -11.11 12.43
C ARG A 40 3.47 -10.73 13.89
N VAL A 41 3.13 -11.61 14.83
CA VAL A 41 3.43 -11.40 16.26
C VAL A 41 4.94 -11.38 16.50
N LEU A 42 5.69 -12.30 15.88
CA LEU A 42 7.16 -12.28 15.95
C LEU A 42 7.77 -11.03 15.30
N LEU A 43 7.19 -10.57 14.19
CA LEU A 43 7.58 -9.31 13.58
C LEU A 43 7.34 -8.13 14.52
N TRP A 44 6.22 -8.10 15.25
CA TRP A 44 5.95 -7.08 16.26
C TRP A 44 7.05 -7.06 17.35
N GLU A 45 7.43 -8.23 17.88
CA GLU A 45 8.53 -8.34 18.84
C GLU A 45 9.85 -7.80 18.27
N GLN A 46 10.16 -8.10 17.00
CA GLN A 46 11.34 -7.55 16.35
C GLN A 46 11.27 -6.03 16.21
N LEU A 47 10.11 -5.46 15.89
CA LEU A 47 9.93 -4.00 15.81
C LEU A 47 10.19 -3.34 17.18
N GLN A 48 9.80 -3.96 18.28
CA GLN A 48 10.12 -3.48 19.63
C GLN A 48 11.63 -3.51 19.92
N CYS A 49 12.33 -4.57 19.49
CA CYS A 49 13.79 -4.62 19.59
C CYS A 49 14.48 -3.55 18.73
N ILE A 50 13.96 -3.27 17.53
CA ILE A 50 14.48 -2.21 16.64
C ILE A 50 14.25 -0.83 17.24
N ALA A 51 13.08 -0.58 17.81
CA ALA A 51 12.75 0.64 18.55
C ALA A 51 13.72 0.87 19.72
N GLU A 52 13.92 -0.13 20.57
CA GLU A 52 14.87 -0.04 21.69
C GLU A 52 16.32 0.18 21.22
N ALA A 53 16.71 -0.45 20.10
CA ALA A 53 18.01 -0.22 19.47
C ALA A 53 18.18 1.23 18.98
N ASP A 54 17.12 1.85 18.48
CA ASP A 54 17.10 3.27 18.11
C ASP A 54 17.24 4.16 19.34
N HIS A 55 16.48 3.88 20.40
CA HIS A 55 16.50 4.64 21.66
C HIS A 55 17.90 4.63 22.30
N ARG A 56 18.56 3.47 22.31
CA ARG A 56 19.94 3.31 22.79
C ARG A 56 21.00 3.80 21.80
N ALA A 57 20.60 4.19 20.60
CA ALA A 57 21.47 4.60 19.51
C ALA A 57 22.58 3.59 19.20
N ILE A 58 22.37 2.28 19.33
CA ILE A 58 23.45 1.27 19.30
C ILE A 58 24.29 1.25 18.02
N HIS A 59 23.77 1.83 16.94
CA HIS A 59 24.52 2.01 15.70
C HIS A 59 25.74 2.94 15.86
N THR A 60 25.74 3.87 16.83
CA THR A 60 26.84 4.83 17.06
C THR A 60 28.12 4.16 17.56
N ASP A 61 27.99 3.00 18.20
CA ASP A 61 29.13 2.18 18.64
C ASP A 61 29.68 1.27 17.52
N THR A 62 29.13 1.42 16.31
CA THR A 62 29.52 0.66 15.11
C THR A 62 30.02 1.59 14.00
N THR A 63 30.44 1.03 12.87
CA THR A 63 30.79 1.82 11.67
C THR A 63 29.57 2.31 10.88
N ALA A 64 28.35 1.97 11.30
CA ALA A 64 27.13 2.32 10.59
C ALA A 64 26.72 3.79 10.84
N ARG A 65 26.51 4.53 9.76
CA ARG A 65 26.10 5.95 9.80
C ARG A 65 24.65 6.21 10.27
N SER A 66 23.85 5.17 10.44
CA SER A 66 22.46 5.27 10.91
C SER A 66 21.95 3.90 11.36
N LEU A 67 20.87 3.89 12.16
CA LEU A 67 20.20 2.65 12.54
C LEU A 67 19.74 1.82 11.34
N GLN A 68 19.27 2.46 10.26
CA GLN A 68 18.88 1.77 9.03
C GLN A 68 20.07 1.01 8.42
N VAL A 69 21.23 1.66 8.30
CA VAL A 69 22.44 1.03 7.73
C VAL A 69 22.95 -0.08 8.63
N TRP A 70 22.89 0.13 9.94
CA TRP A 70 23.22 -0.90 10.92
C TRP A 70 22.31 -2.14 10.79
N LEU A 71 20.99 -1.94 10.76
CA LEU A 71 20.01 -3.02 10.65
C LEU A 71 20.14 -3.77 9.33
N GLN A 72 20.41 -3.05 8.24
CA GLN A 72 20.68 -3.62 6.92
C GLN A 72 21.87 -4.59 6.98
N GLY A 73 22.99 -4.17 7.59
CA GLY A 73 24.18 -5.01 7.73
C GLY A 73 23.98 -6.17 8.71
N LEU A 74 23.25 -5.95 9.80
CA LEU A 74 22.98 -6.97 10.81
C LEU A 74 22.16 -8.14 10.24
N LEU A 75 21.11 -7.84 9.46
CA LEU A 75 20.17 -8.84 8.97
C LEU A 75 20.42 -9.28 7.51
N ASN A 76 21.35 -8.63 6.81
CA ASN A 76 21.61 -8.82 5.38
C ASN A 76 20.34 -8.67 4.51
N ILE A 77 19.60 -7.57 4.72
CA ILE A 77 18.33 -7.26 4.02
C ILE A 77 18.46 -6.07 3.07
N ASP A 78 17.44 -5.87 2.22
CA ASP A 78 17.39 -4.72 1.31
C ASP A 78 17.29 -3.38 2.08
N PRO A 79 17.94 -2.30 1.61
CA PRO A 79 17.86 -0.99 2.24
C PRO A 79 16.43 -0.47 2.45
N ARG A 80 15.50 -0.79 1.55
CA ARG A 80 14.08 -0.39 1.63
C ARG A 80 13.35 -1.15 2.73
N ASP A 81 13.65 -2.43 2.92
CA ASP A 81 13.10 -3.24 4.01
C ASP A 81 13.60 -2.71 5.36
N ALA A 82 14.92 -2.52 5.51
CA ALA A 82 15.51 -1.92 6.72
C ALA A 82 14.89 -0.55 7.04
N LYS A 83 14.73 0.32 6.02
CA LYS A 83 14.08 1.63 6.19
C LYS A 83 12.64 1.50 6.67
N THR A 84 11.91 0.53 6.11
CA THR A 84 10.51 0.28 6.44
C THR A 84 10.39 -0.16 7.90
N ARG A 85 11.19 -1.14 8.33
CA ARG A 85 11.18 -1.63 9.72
C ARG A 85 11.51 -0.52 10.71
N VAL A 86 12.57 0.25 10.47
CA VAL A 86 12.93 1.40 11.34
C VAL A 86 11.84 2.46 11.37
N THR A 87 11.25 2.77 10.20
CA THR A 87 10.18 3.77 10.11
C THR A 87 8.92 3.35 10.87
N VAL A 88 8.51 2.08 10.72
CA VAL A 88 7.34 1.54 11.41
C VAL A 88 7.62 1.44 12.90
N ALA A 89 8.77 0.88 13.32
CA ALA A 89 9.16 0.76 14.72
C ALA A 89 9.03 2.09 15.47
N ARG A 90 9.61 3.18 14.94
CA ARG A 90 9.50 4.53 15.51
C ARG A 90 8.07 5.04 15.65
N SER A 91 7.15 4.60 14.81
CA SER A 91 5.78 5.10 14.79
C SER A 91 4.86 4.35 15.76
N VAL A 92 5.24 3.13 16.16
CA VAL A 92 4.42 2.20 16.96
C VAL A 92 5.04 1.85 18.32
N GLU A 93 6.20 2.41 18.62
CA GLU A 93 6.91 2.34 19.90
C GLU A 93 6.27 3.28 20.95
N ASP A 94 6.22 2.82 22.20
CA ASP A 94 5.91 3.66 23.35
C ASP A 94 6.98 4.74 23.53
N ARG A 95 6.58 6.00 23.57
CA ARG A 95 7.52 7.12 23.67
C ARG A 95 7.79 7.47 25.13
N ARG A 96 8.88 8.19 25.37
CA ARG A 96 9.18 8.78 26.69
C ARG A 96 9.07 10.28 26.66
N SER A 97 8.35 10.86 27.61
CA SER A 97 8.30 12.30 27.82
C SER A 97 9.64 12.81 28.35
N LEU A 98 9.84 14.13 28.35
CA LEU A 98 11.02 14.77 28.95
C LEU A 98 11.18 14.45 30.44
N TYR A 99 10.10 14.08 31.12
CA TYR A 99 10.06 13.72 32.53
C TYR A 99 10.16 12.21 32.77
N GLY A 100 10.39 11.42 31.71
CA GLY A 100 10.54 9.96 31.78
C GLY A 100 9.22 9.19 31.86
N GLU A 101 8.08 9.86 31.69
CA GLU A 101 6.77 9.20 31.66
C GLU A 101 6.57 8.49 30.32
N THR A 102 6.01 7.28 30.36
CA THR A 102 5.63 6.55 29.17
C THR A 102 4.44 7.23 28.51
N MET A 103 4.57 7.56 27.23
CA MET A 103 3.54 8.11 26.38
C MET A 103 3.11 7.07 25.34
N PRO A 104 1.83 7.10 24.92
CA PRO A 104 1.39 6.20 23.86
C PRO A 104 2.19 6.45 22.57
N PRO A 105 2.27 5.43 21.69
CA PRO A 105 2.88 5.57 20.39
C PRO A 105 2.28 6.73 19.58
N ASP A 106 3.00 7.20 18.56
CA ASP A 106 2.43 8.16 17.61
C ASP A 106 1.25 7.54 16.83
N MET A 107 1.22 6.21 16.72
CA MET A 107 0.19 5.43 16.04
C MET A 107 -0.32 4.27 16.91
N PRO A 108 -1.13 4.53 17.97
CA PRO A 108 -1.59 3.53 18.92
C PRO A 108 -2.50 2.45 18.30
N ASP A 109 -3.39 2.79 17.38
CA ASP A 109 -4.30 1.81 16.75
C ASP A 109 -3.53 0.86 15.81
N THR A 110 -2.51 1.40 15.15
CA THR A 110 -1.58 0.63 14.31
C THR A 110 -0.72 -0.31 15.15
N ALA A 111 -0.23 0.18 16.30
CA ALA A 111 0.52 -0.62 17.27
C ALA A 111 -0.33 -1.79 17.80
N ALA A 112 -1.58 -1.52 18.19
CA ALA A 112 -2.52 -2.54 18.64
C ALA A 112 -2.73 -3.63 17.57
N ALA A 113 -3.03 -3.22 16.32
CA ALA A 113 -3.25 -4.16 15.23
C ALA A 113 -2.02 -5.02 14.87
N LEU A 114 -0.81 -4.46 14.98
CA LEU A 114 0.44 -5.23 14.82
C LEU A 114 0.64 -6.22 15.95
N SER A 115 0.44 -5.79 17.21
CA SER A 115 0.63 -6.64 18.39
C SER A 115 -0.30 -7.85 18.44
N GLU A 116 -1.51 -7.71 17.89
CA GLU A 116 -2.49 -8.79 17.74
C GLU A 116 -2.16 -9.75 16.59
N GLY A 117 -1.18 -9.41 15.74
CA GLY A 117 -0.90 -10.11 14.49
C GLY A 117 -1.97 -9.92 13.41
N ALA A 118 -2.83 -8.91 13.54
CA ALA A 118 -3.94 -8.66 12.62
C ALA A 118 -3.46 -8.05 11.29
N ILE A 119 -2.37 -7.29 11.31
CA ILE A 119 -1.76 -6.65 10.13
C ILE A 119 -0.27 -6.94 10.04
N GLY A 120 0.30 -6.87 8.84
CA GLY A 120 1.74 -7.05 8.61
C GLY A 120 2.52 -5.74 8.46
N LEU A 121 3.83 -5.85 8.24
CA LEU A 121 4.74 -4.71 8.07
C LEU A 121 4.28 -3.75 6.95
N GLU A 122 3.85 -4.31 5.82
CA GLU A 122 3.46 -3.53 4.65
C GLU A 122 2.19 -2.71 4.89
N HIS A 123 1.22 -3.24 5.65
CA HIS A 123 0.05 -2.47 6.09
C HIS A 123 0.47 -1.29 6.97
N ALA A 124 1.28 -1.54 7.99
CA ALA A 124 1.77 -0.48 8.87
C ALA A 124 2.56 0.59 8.08
N ARG A 125 3.37 0.18 7.10
CA ARG A 125 4.07 1.11 6.19
C ARG A 125 3.09 2.00 5.42
N VAL A 126 2.00 1.43 4.89
CA VAL A 126 0.98 2.20 4.18
C VAL A 126 0.32 3.22 5.12
N ILE A 127 -0.02 2.83 6.35
CA ILE A 127 -0.60 3.74 7.35
C ILE A 127 0.37 4.89 7.66
N VAL A 128 1.63 4.56 7.99
CA VAL A 128 2.66 5.57 8.30
C VAL A 128 2.85 6.56 7.15
N ASN A 129 2.92 6.06 5.92
CA ASN A 129 3.05 6.91 4.74
C ASN A 129 1.78 7.72 4.46
N GLY A 130 0.60 7.16 4.70
CA GLY A 130 -0.68 7.84 4.58
C GLY A 130 -0.76 9.06 5.49
N ILE A 131 -0.46 8.86 6.78
CA ILE A 131 -0.43 9.94 7.79
C ILE A 131 0.60 11.02 7.43
N ARG A 132 1.82 10.62 7.03
CA ARG A 132 2.89 11.57 6.64
C ARG A 132 2.52 12.43 5.41
N ARG A 133 1.64 11.92 4.54
CA ARG A 133 1.20 12.60 3.31
C ARG A 133 -0.04 13.47 3.52
N LEU A 134 -0.62 13.51 4.72
CA LEU A 134 -1.75 14.39 5.02
C LEU A 134 -1.35 15.87 4.90
N PRO A 135 -2.29 16.75 4.50
CA PRO A 135 -2.05 18.19 4.52
C PRO A 135 -1.73 18.66 5.95
N GLU A 136 -1.01 19.78 6.09
CA GLU A 136 -0.51 20.26 7.38
C GLU A 136 -1.62 20.45 8.41
N TYR A 137 -2.74 21.07 8.02
CA TYR A 137 -3.91 21.21 8.90
C TYR A 137 -4.43 19.87 9.45
N ALA A 138 -4.54 18.85 8.59
CA ALA A 138 -4.98 17.51 9.00
C ALA A 138 -3.93 16.81 9.87
N ARG A 139 -2.63 17.03 9.63
CA ARG A 139 -1.56 16.52 10.50
C ARG A 139 -1.60 17.09 11.91
N CYS A 140 -2.16 18.28 12.10
CA CYS A 140 -2.30 18.89 13.43
C CYS A 140 -3.56 18.43 14.18
N HIS A 141 -4.65 18.08 13.47
CA HIS A 141 -5.96 17.92 14.11
C HIS A 141 -6.64 16.56 13.90
N GLN A 142 -6.24 15.79 12.88
CA GLN A 142 -7.01 14.63 12.40
C GLN A 142 -6.18 13.34 12.33
N VAL A 143 -4.93 13.35 12.78
CA VAL A 143 -4.04 12.17 12.72
C VAL A 143 -4.67 10.96 13.41
N ALA A 144 -5.17 11.13 14.64
CA ALA A 144 -5.76 10.03 15.41
C ALA A 144 -6.98 9.42 14.70
N GLU A 145 -7.89 10.24 14.16
CA GLU A 145 -9.08 9.76 13.45
C GLU A 145 -8.72 9.03 12.16
N VAL A 146 -7.79 9.58 11.38
CA VAL A 146 -7.32 8.96 10.13
C VAL A 146 -6.58 7.65 10.42
N GLU A 147 -5.74 7.63 11.45
CA GLU A 147 -5.00 6.46 11.85
C GLU A 147 -5.92 5.33 12.29
N ALA A 148 -6.86 5.60 13.21
CA ALA A 148 -7.87 4.64 13.67
C ALA A 148 -8.66 4.06 12.49
N THR A 149 -9.06 4.91 11.55
CA THR A 149 -9.77 4.50 10.32
C THR A 149 -8.91 3.55 9.48
N LEU A 150 -7.67 3.94 9.18
CA LEU A 150 -6.78 3.12 8.36
C LEU A 150 -6.39 1.80 9.05
N ALA A 151 -6.11 1.82 10.35
CA ALA A 151 -5.80 0.63 11.13
C ALA A 151 -7.00 -0.35 11.18
N GLY A 152 -8.22 0.18 11.29
CA GLY A 152 -9.46 -0.62 11.20
C GLY A 152 -9.59 -1.34 9.85
N TYR A 153 -9.46 -0.61 8.74
CA TYR A 153 -9.57 -1.20 7.40
C TYR A 153 -8.39 -2.10 7.02
N ALA A 154 -7.20 -1.86 7.58
CA ALA A 154 -6.02 -2.69 7.33
C ALA A 154 -6.21 -4.17 7.74
N ARG A 155 -7.15 -4.45 8.66
CA ARG A 155 -7.49 -5.81 9.11
C ARG A 155 -8.21 -6.64 8.03
N THR A 156 -8.84 -5.99 7.06
CA THR A 156 -9.65 -6.65 6.02
C THR A 156 -9.24 -6.31 4.59
N MET A 157 -8.44 -5.27 4.39
CA MET A 157 -7.93 -4.85 3.08
C MET A 157 -6.49 -5.33 2.84
N SER A 158 -6.15 -5.57 1.57
CA SER A 158 -4.74 -5.70 1.17
C SER A 158 -4.01 -4.35 1.30
N PRO A 159 -2.66 -4.33 1.40
CA PRO A 159 -1.90 -3.08 1.45
C PRO A 159 -2.17 -2.15 0.26
N ARG A 160 -2.42 -2.72 -0.93
CA ARG A 160 -2.71 -1.94 -2.15
C ARG A 160 -4.09 -1.27 -2.10
N GLU A 161 -5.09 -1.95 -1.56
CA GLU A 161 -6.42 -1.35 -1.35
C GLU A 161 -6.39 -0.28 -0.28
N LEU A 162 -5.65 -0.54 0.81
CA LEU A 162 -5.43 0.43 1.88
C LEU A 162 -4.70 1.69 1.38
N GLU A 163 -3.74 1.55 0.47
CA GLU A 163 -3.04 2.69 -0.13
C GLU A 163 -4.01 3.60 -0.91
N LYS A 164 -4.93 3.01 -1.69
CA LYS A 164 -5.99 3.77 -2.38
C LYS A 164 -6.91 4.48 -1.40
N LEU A 165 -7.25 3.83 -0.27
CA LEU A 165 -8.07 4.45 0.77
C LEU A 165 -7.33 5.65 1.42
N ALA A 166 -6.06 5.48 1.77
CA ALA A 166 -5.24 6.56 2.33
C ALA A 166 -5.13 7.75 1.37
N GLU A 167 -4.95 7.49 0.07
CA GLU A 167 -4.95 8.54 -0.95
C GLU A 167 -6.30 9.25 -1.08
N ARG A 168 -7.41 8.52 -0.97
CA ARG A 168 -8.76 9.08 -0.98
C ARG A 168 -9.02 9.95 0.23
N ILE A 169 -8.64 9.50 1.44
CA ILE A 169 -8.74 10.29 2.67
C ILE A 169 -7.94 11.59 2.53
N ARG A 170 -6.67 11.49 2.11
CA ARG A 170 -5.84 12.67 1.87
C ARG A 170 -6.50 13.65 0.89
N TYR A 171 -7.04 13.17 -0.22
CA TYR A 171 -7.71 14.02 -1.21
C TYR A 171 -8.94 14.75 -0.62
N LEU A 172 -9.73 14.07 0.22
CA LEU A 172 -10.89 14.68 0.88
C LEU A 172 -10.51 15.72 1.93
N LEU A 173 -9.37 15.53 2.60
CA LEU A 173 -8.84 16.46 3.60
C LEU A 173 -8.04 17.63 2.99
N ASP A 174 -7.64 17.51 1.72
CA ASP A 174 -6.87 18.50 0.98
C ASP A 174 -7.68 19.06 -0.20
N GLN A 175 -8.86 19.62 0.07
CA GLN A 175 -9.72 20.17 -0.99
C GLN A 175 -9.10 21.39 -1.70
N ASP A 176 -8.38 22.24 -0.96
CA ASP A 176 -7.68 23.41 -1.53
C ASP A 176 -6.41 23.02 -2.30
N GLY A 177 -5.68 21.99 -1.86
CA GLY A 177 -4.56 21.42 -2.62
C GLY A 177 -5.02 20.62 -3.84
N ALA A 178 -6.19 19.97 -3.77
CA ALA A 178 -6.82 19.36 -4.93
C ALA A 178 -7.16 20.40 -6.01
N TYR A 179 -7.71 21.56 -5.64
CA TYR A 179 -8.01 22.65 -6.56
C TYR A 179 -6.73 23.20 -7.24
N ARG A 180 -5.67 23.47 -6.48
CA ARG A 180 -4.37 23.91 -7.05
C ARG A 180 -3.74 22.86 -7.96
N ASN A 181 -3.90 21.57 -7.65
CA ASN A 181 -3.43 20.48 -8.50
C ASN A 181 -4.24 20.36 -9.79
N GLU A 182 -5.54 20.64 -9.76
CA GLU A 182 -6.38 20.67 -10.97
C GLU A 182 -5.97 21.82 -11.89
N GLU A 183 -5.72 23.01 -11.35
CA GLU A 183 -5.22 24.15 -12.11
C GLU A 183 -3.83 23.86 -12.72
N ALA A 184 -2.90 23.31 -11.93
CA ALA A 184 -1.58 22.92 -12.43
C ALA A 184 -1.64 21.79 -13.47
N GLN A 185 -2.54 20.81 -13.31
CA GLN A 185 -2.75 19.76 -14.32
C GLN A 185 -3.36 20.33 -15.60
N HIS A 186 -4.28 21.27 -15.47
CA HIS A 186 -4.83 22.00 -16.59
C HIS A 186 -3.69 22.73 -17.32
N GLU A 187 -2.89 23.55 -16.65
CA GLU A 187 -1.75 24.25 -17.28
C GLU A 187 -0.72 23.31 -17.92
N ALA A 188 -0.46 22.16 -17.31
CA ALA A 188 0.54 21.21 -17.78
C ALA A 188 0.02 20.20 -18.82
N ARG A 189 -1.22 20.34 -19.29
CA ARG A 189 -1.82 19.46 -20.31
C ARG A 189 -1.19 19.73 -21.68
N GLU A 190 -0.89 18.66 -22.40
CA GLU A 190 -0.25 18.74 -23.71
C GLU A 190 -0.67 17.55 -24.58
N LEU A 191 -0.78 17.77 -25.88
CA LEU A 191 -1.03 16.72 -26.86
C LEU A 191 -0.15 16.98 -28.09
N TYR A 192 0.75 16.05 -28.35
CA TYR A 192 1.58 16.01 -29.55
C TYR A 192 1.14 14.85 -30.43
N TYR A 193 1.08 15.07 -31.73
CA TYR A 193 0.91 14.02 -32.71
C TYR A 193 1.77 14.28 -33.93
N GLY A 194 2.22 13.21 -34.58
CA GLY A 194 3.03 13.30 -35.78
C GLY A 194 3.14 11.98 -36.50
N THR A 195 3.48 12.05 -37.78
CA THR A 195 3.64 10.88 -38.63
C THR A 195 5.11 10.44 -38.65
N THR A 196 5.36 9.19 -38.33
CA THR A 196 6.69 8.57 -38.41
C THR A 196 7.05 8.22 -39.84
N ARG A 197 8.32 7.86 -40.07
CA ARG A 197 8.85 7.57 -41.43
C ARG A 197 8.15 6.40 -42.12
N ASP A 198 7.60 5.48 -41.36
CA ASP A 198 6.80 4.32 -41.82
C ASP A 198 5.32 4.66 -42.04
N GLY A 199 4.91 5.92 -41.89
CA GLY A 199 3.54 6.36 -42.12
C GLY A 199 2.60 6.19 -40.92
N MET A 200 3.08 5.65 -39.80
CA MET A 200 2.28 5.51 -38.59
C MET A 200 2.09 6.87 -37.91
N THR A 201 0.92 7.12 -37.32
CA THR A 201 0.71 8.31 -36.48
C THR A 201 0.98 7.97 -35.03
N VAL A 202 1.91 8.70 -34.41
CA VAL A 202 2.21 8.59 -32.98
C VAL A 202 1.56 9.75 -32.25
N ILE A 203 0.77 9.43 -31.22
CA ILE A 203 0.13 10.41 -30.34
C ILE A 203 0.74 10.29 -28.95
N LYS A 204 1.16 11.42 -28.38
CA LYS A 204 1.62 11.54 -26.99
C LYS A 204 0.76 12.60 -26.31
N ALA A 205 -0.06 12.18 -25.37
CA ALA A 205 -0.96 13.05 -24.63
C ALA A 205 -0.71 12.99 -23.14
N LYS A 206 -0.77 14.16 -22.49
CA LYS A 206 -0.85 14.33 -21.05
C LYS A 206 -2.15 15.11 -20.81
N LEU A 207 -3.16 14.38 -20.34
CA LEU A 207 -4.50 14.91 -20.12
C LEU A 207 -4.64 15.39 -18.68
N ASP A 208 -5.35 16.49 -18.49
CA ASP A 208 -5.81 16.90 -17.16
C ASP A 208 -6.82 15.88 -16.60
N ARG A 209 -7.14 15.99 -15.30
CA ARG A 209 -8.05 15.07 -14.61
C ARG A 209 -9.39 14.90 -15.30
N GLU A 210 -10.01 16.00 -15.74
CA GLU A 210 -11.36 15.96 -16.32
C GLU A 210 -11.31 15.28 -17.69
N THR A 211 -10.41 15.71 -18.57
CA THR A 211 -10.26 15.16 -19.91
C THR A 211 -9.79 13.70 -19.86
N GLY A 212 -8.87 13.37 -18.96
CA GLY A 212 -8.37 12.01 -18.75
C GLY A 212 -9.45 11.05 -18.24
N ALA A 213 -10.33 11.52 -17.36
CA ALA A 213 -11.47 10.73 -16.88
C ALA A 213 -12.47 10.44 -18.01
N LYS A 214 -12.79 11.43 -18.85
CA LYS A 214 -13.64 11.24 -20.05
C LYS A 214 -13.02 10.23 -21.01
N PHE A 215 -11.72 10.38 -21.30
CA PHE A 215 -10.98 9.45 -22.16
C PHE A 215 -11.00 8.03 -21.61
N ALA A 216 -10.69 7.85 -20.32
CA ALA A 216 -10.68 6.54 -19.67
C ALA A 216 -12.08 5.89 -19.67
N ALA A 217 -13.14 6.67 -19.41
CA ALA A 217 -14.51 6.17 -19.40
C ALA A 217 -14.98 5.67 -20.78
N LEU A 218 -14.52 6.30 -21.86
CA LEU A 218 -14.79 5.86 -23.23
C LEU A 218 -13.91 4.68 -23.64
N MET A 219 -12.62 4.72 -23.32
CA MET A 219 -11.67 3.66 -23.66
C MET A 219 -11.94 2.35 -22.92
N GLN A 220 -12.37 2.40 -21.66
CA GLN A 220 -12.57 1.20 -20.84
C GLN A 220 -13.52 0.17 -21.50
N PRO A 221 -14.74 0.53 -21.97
CA PRO A 221 -15.59 -0.41 -22.70
C PRO A 221 -15.08 -0.70 -24.13
N LEU A 222 -14.51 0.29 -24.82
CA LEU A 222 -14.08 0.13 -26.23
C LEU A 222 -12.84 -0.79 -26.37
N ALA A 223 -11.94 -0.77 -25.39
CA ALA A 223 -10.72 -1.59 -25.35
C ALA A 223 -10.84 -2.83 -24.44
N ALA A 224 -12.06 -3.16 -23.98
CA ALA A 224 -12.32 -4.34 -23.15
C ALA A 224 -11.86 -5.62 -23.89
N PRO A 225 -11.29 -6.62 -23.18
CA PRO A 225 -10.94 -7.90 -23.80
C PRO A 225 -12.19 -8.58 -24.38
N ARG A 226 -12.05 -9.15 -25.57
CA ARG A 226 -13.07 -9.94 -26.28
C ARG A 226 -12.44 -11.27 -26.69
N PRO A 227 -12.53 -12.30 -25.86
CA PRO A 227 -12.03 -13.61 -26.22
C PRO A 227 -12.90 -14.23 -27.32
N GLU A 228 -12.28 -14.97 -28.25
CA GLU A 228 -13.01 -15.63 -29.36
C GLU A 228 -13.84 -16.82 -28.88
N ILE A 229 -13.44 -17.42 -27.75
CA ILE A 229 -14.10 -18.56 -27.11
C ILE A 229 -14.23 -18.24 -25.61
N ASP A 230 -15.34 -18.63 -25.01
CA ASP A 230 -15.57 -18.43 -23.58
C ASP A 230 -14.52 -19.19 -22.74
N GLY A 231 -13.90 -18.49 -21.79
CA GLY A 231 -12.79 -19.02 -20.96
C GLY A 231 -11.39 -18.84 -21.54
N GLU A 232 -11.24 -18.47 -22.81
CA GLU A 232 -9.92 -18.18 -23.42
C GLU A 232 -9.47 -16.74 -23.19
N LYS A 233 -8.17 -16.50 -23.34
CA LYS A 233 -7.59 -15.16 -23.25
C LYS A 233 -7.71 -14.47 -24.61
N ASP A 234 -8.11 -13.19 -24.61
CA ASP A 234 -8.07 -12.36 -25.82
C ASP A 234 -6.62 -12.34 -26.39
N PRO A 235 -6.41 -12.74 -27.66
CA PRO A 235 -5.08 -12.83 -28.26
C PRO A 235 -4.43 -11.47 -28.50
N ARG A 236 -5.22 -10.39 -28.51
CA ARG A 236 -4.71 -9.03 -28.72
C ARG A 236 -4.00 -8.52 -27.47
N THR A 237 -2.83 -7.93 -27.69
CA THR A 237 -2.10 -7.20 -26.65
C THR A 237 -2.93 -6.04 -26.11
N VAL A 238 -2.62 -5.55 -24.91
CA VAL A 238 -3.25 -4.34 -24.35
C VAL A 238 -3.10 -3.15 -25.31
N GLY A 239 -1.94 -3.02 -25.96
CA GLY A 239 -1.69 -1.97 -26.96
C GLY A 239 -2.61 -2.08 -28.18
N GLN A 240 -2.79 -3.29 -28.73
CA GLN A 240 -3.70 -3.52 -29.85
C GLN A 240 -5.16 -3.24 -29.47
N ARG A 241 -5.63 -3.69 -28.30
CA ARG A 241 -6.99 -3.39 -27.83
C ARG A 241 -7.23 -1.90 -27.63
N ASN A 242 -6.23 -1.19 -27.10
CA ASN A 242 -6.30 0.26 -26.99
C ASN A 242 -6.30 0.96 -28.36
N ALA A 243 -5.58 0.43 -29.35
CA ALA A 243 -5.61 0.96 -30.72
C ALA A 243 -6.98 0.76 -31.37
N ASP A 244 -7.54 -0.44 -31.29
CA ASP A 244 -8.89 -0.76 -31.81
C ASP A 244 -9.97 0.10 -31.12
N GLY A 245 -9.88 0.22 -29.79
CA GLY A 245 -10.81 1.03 -29.01
C GLY A 245 -10.71 2.52 -29.34
N PHE A 246 -9.51 3.03 -29.62
CA PHE A 246 -9.30 4.41 -30.05
C PHE A 246 -9.81 4.66 -31.47
N ALA A 247 -9.67 3.69 -32.39
CA ALA A 247 -10.27 3.78 -33.72
C ALA A 247 -11.80 3.87 -33.63
N ALA A 248 -12.44 2.98 -32.86
CA ALA A 248 -13.88 3.03 -32.64
C ALA A 248 -14.34 4.36 -32.00
N LEU A 249 -13.53 4.93 -31.11
CA LEU A 249 -13.79 6.24 -30.52
C LEU A 249 -13.79 7.36 -31.58
N LEU A 250 -12.83 7.31 -32.52
CA LEU A 250 -12.72 8.28 -33.61
C LEU A 250 -13.88 8.15 -34.59
N ASP A 251 -14.30 6.93 -34.93
CA ASP A 251 -15.46 6.69 -35.80
C ASP A 251 -16.74 7.29 -35.17
N LEU A 252 -16.97 7.01 -33.88
CA LEU A 252 -18.09 7.60 -33.14
C LEU A 252 -18.05 9.14 -33.11
N ALA A 253 -16.86 9.73 -33.04
CA ALA A 253 -16.70 11.18 -33.06
C ALA A 253 -16.97 11.75 -34.46
N LEU A 254 -16.47 11.11 -35.52
CA LEU A 254 -16.67 11.53 -36.91
C LEU A 254 -18.13 11.43 -37.35
N ASP A 255 -18.86 10.45 -36.84
CA ASP A 255 -20.29 10.26 -37.12
C ASP A 255 -21.20 11.25 -36.35
N HIS A 256 -20.65 12.04 -35.43
CA HIS A 256 -21.42 12.97 -34.63
C HIS A 256 -21.64 14.30 -35.37
N ASP A 257 -22.91 14.73 -35.50
CA ASP A 257 -23.37 15.93 -36.24
C ASP A 257 -22.68 17.26 -35.85
N GLY A 258 -22.02 17.31 -34.69
CA GLY A 258 -21.30 18.48 -34.18
C GLY A 258 -19.83 18.61 -34.62
N MET A 259 -19.30 17.69 -35.43
CA MET A 259 -17.90 17.79 -35.88
C MET A 259 -17.70 18.94 -36.89
N PRO A 260 -16.68 19.80 -36.69
CA PRO A 260 -16.32 20.80 -37.69
C PRO A 260 -15.89 20.11 -39.00
N ARG A 261 -16.42 20.59 -40.12
CA ARG A 261 -16.04 20.15 -41.47
C ARG A 261 -14.89 20.97 -42.04
#